data_AF-A0A6P7Y613-F1
#
_entry.id   AF-A0A6P7Y613-F1
#
_cell.length_a   1.000
_cell.length_b   1.000
_cell.length_c   1.000
_cell.angle_alpha   90.00
_cell.angle_beta   90.00
_cell.angle_gamma   90.00
#
_symmetry.space_group_name_H-M   'P 1'
#
loop_
_entity.id
_entity.type
_entity.pdbx_description
1 polymer ?
#
loop_
_entity_poly.entity_id
_entity_poly.type
_entity_poly.pdbx_seq_one_letter_code
_entity_poly.pdbx_strand_id
1 'polypeptide(L)'
;MKILPDYEHMEYRDVYTCLLHRYRHILGLWQPDIGPYGGLLNVVVDGLFIIGWMYLPPHDPHVDEPMRLKPLFRIHLMERKAATVECMYGHKGPHNGHIQIVKKDEFSTKCNQTDYHRMSGGRQEEFRTWLREEWGRTLEDIFHEHMQELILMKFIYTSQYDNCLTYRRIYHPPCSSEDLLQAGLFKGTYGSHGLEIIMLSFHGTSAKGTKLTGDPNVPAGQQTMDVDLTRRVQLPDLERLRNFEVLSRIILEIQEQVHREQQQDELGEVDGVRQDMRNPPKLEAASEEEEGESAEGESGGSATGQPFELPMGVMARNEEYPRTCKMCFYGTGLIAGHGFTSPERTPGVFILFDEDRFGFIWLELKSFSLYSRIRDTFQNAEAPSREAFDDMLKSMQSWTT
;
A
#
# COMPACT_ATOMS: atom_id res chain seq x y z
N MET A 1 13.34 -18.63 29.98
CA MET A 1 12.49 -17.44 30.20
C MET A 1 12.19 -17.39 31.70
N LYS A 2 12.85 -16.52 32.47
CA LYS A 2 12.52 -16.36 33.91
C LYS A 2 11.23 -15.57 33.98
N ILE A 3 10.16 -16.25 34.39
CA ILE A 3 8.85 -15.65 34.63
C ILE A 3 9.03 -14.67 35.81
N LEU A 4 8.64 -13.41 35.61
CA LEU A 4 8.68 -12.38 36.65
C LEU A 4 7.81 -12.80 37.85
N PRO A 5 8.12 -12.35 39.08
CA PRO A 5 7.44 -12.78 40.31
C PRO A 5 5.92 -12.55 40.34
N ASP A 6 5.38 -11.70 39.46
CA ASP A 6 3.93 -11.40 39.36
C ASP A 6 3.11 -12.46 38.60
N TYR A 7 3.70 -13.61 38.25
CA TYR A 7 3.09 -14.61 37.36
C TYR A 7 3.26 -16.05 37.85
N GLU A 8 3.59 -16.27 39.13
CA GLU A 8 3.86 -17.60 39.69
C GLU A 8 2.66 -18.55 39.61
N HIS A 9 1.42 -18.04 39.50
CA HIS A 9 0.21 -18.87 39.40
C HIS A 9 -0.62 -18.67 38.13
N MET A 10 -0.05 -18.13 37.05
CA MET A 10 -0.78 -17.98 35.81
C MET A 10 -0.74 -19.24 34.95
N GLU A 11 -1.90 -19.81 34.63
CA GLU A 11 -1.99 -21.01 33.81
C GLU A 11 -2.14 -20.65 32.32
N TYR A 12 -1.65 -21.53 31.43
CA TYR A 12 -1.91 -21.40 29.99
C TYR A 12 -3.41 -21.35 29.64
N ARG A 13 -4.25 -21.95 30.50
CA ARG A 13 -5.70 -21.87 30.41
C ARG A 13 -6.20 -20.42 30.53
N ASP A 14 -5.61 -19.62 31.41
CA ASP A 14 -5.98 -18.22 31.60
C ASP A 14 -5.57 -17.40 30.37
N VAL A 15 -4.35 -17.61 29.86
CA VAL A 15 -3.88 -16.96 28.63
C VAL A 15 -4.81 -17.26 27.47
N TYR A 16 -5.19 -18.53 27.28
CA TYR A 16 -6.09 -18.90 26.19
C TYR A 16 -7.49 -18.29 26.37
N THR A 17 -8.12 -18.45 27.54
CA THR A 17 -9.53 -18.08 27.74
C THR A 17 -9.76 -16.59 27.95
N CYS A 18 -8.85 -15.91 28.66
CA CYS A 18 -9.01 -14.50 29.04
C CYS A 18 -8.35 -13.52 28.05
N LEU A 19 -7.36 -13.97 27.26
CA LEU A 19 -6.64 -13.14 26.30
C LEU A 19 -6.87 -13.61 24.86
N LEU A 20 -6.33 -14.78 24.46
CA LEU A 20 -6.30 -15.20 23.06
C LEU A 20 -7.70 -15.44 22.48
N HIS A 21 -8.50 -16.31 23.09
CA HIS A 21 -9.83 -16.64 22.61
C HIS A 21 -10.76 -15.42 22.69
N ARG A 22 -10.67 -14.63 23.76
CA ARG A 22 -11.50 -13.43 23.97
C ARG A 22 -11.27 -12.38 22.89
N TYR A 23 -10.02 -12.14 22.51
CA TYR A 23 -9.63 -11.09 21.57
C TYR A 23 -9.21 -11.61 20.18
N ARG A 24 -9.50 -12.88 19.87
CA ARG A 24 -9.14 -13.52 18.59
C ARG A 24 -9.56 -12.72 17.35
N HIS A 25 -10.69 -12.00 17.43
CA HIS A 25 -11.24 -11.25 16.30
C HIS A 25 -10.53 -9.92 16.04
N ILE A 26 -9.72 -9.40 16.97
CA ILE A 26 -8.95 -8.17 16.71
C ILE A 26 -7.52 -8.47 16.23
N LEU A 27 -7.06 -9.72 16.27
CA LEU A 27 -5.74 -10.09 15.77
C LEU A 27 -5.68 -9.95 14.24
N GLY A 28 -4.54 -9.48 13.73
CA GLY A 28 -4.29 -9.32 12.30
C GLY A 28 -4.00 -7.89 11.87
N LEU A 29 -4.15 -7.67 10.57
CA LEU A 29 -3.85 -6.40 9.89
C LEU A 29 -5.12 -5.59 9.64
N TRP A 30 -5.03 -4.28 9.86
CA TRP A 30 -6.17 -3.39 9.86
C TRP A 30 -5.85 -2.03 9.26
N GLN A 31 -6.85 -1.43 8.61
CA GLN A 31 -6.85 -0.04 8.20
C GLN A 31 -7.82 0.74 9.11
N PRO A 32 -7.37 1.82 9.78
CA PRO A 32 -8.27 2.70 10.52
C PRO A 32 -9.12 3.57 9.58
N ASP A 33 -10.36 3.79 9.97
CA ASP A 33 -11.33 4.63 9.28
C ASP A 33 -11.12 6.11 9.66
N ILE A 34 -10.14 6.75 9.00
CA ILE A 34 -9.72 8.14 9.26
C ILE A 34 -9.97 9.01 8.02
N GLY A 35 -11.22 9.01 7.55
CA GLY A 35 -11.61 9.74 6.33
C GLY A 35 -10.71 9.36 5.15
N PRO A 36 -10.14 10.33 4.41
CA PRO A 36 -9.30 10.01 3.26
C PRO A 36 -7.91 9.46 3.63
N TYR A 37 -7.49 9.57 4.90
CA TYR A 37 -6.10 9.32 5.28
C TYR A 37 -5.75 7.86 5.52
N GLY A 38 -6.72 7.05 5.97
CA GLY A 38 -6.47 5.65 6.31
C GLY A 38 -5.37 5.47 7.36
N GLY A 39 -4.56 4.42 7.21
CA GLY A 39 -3.51 4.03 8.16
C GLY A 39 -3.17 2.55 8.07
N LEU A 40 -2.19 2.11 8.86
CA LEU A 40 -1.81 0.71 8.95
C LEU A 40 -1.62 0.31 10.41
N LEU A 41 -2.40 -0.67 10.88
CA LEU A 41 -2.32 -1.22 12.22
C LEU A 41 -2.13 -2.74 12.16
N ASN A 42 -1.12 -3.28 12.84
CA ASN A 42 -1.01 -4.71 13.11
C ASN A 42 -1.27 -4.98 14.59
N VAL A 43 -2.25 -5.84 14.88
CA VAL A 43 -2.55 -6.27 16.25
C VAL A 43 -1.94 -7.64 16.49
N VAL A 44 -0.96 -7.72 17.41
CA VAL A 44 -0.14 -8.91 17.66
C VAL A 44 -0.21 -9.36 19.10
N VAL A 45 0.11 -10.63 19.34
CA VAL A 45 0.36 -11.17 20.69
C VAL A 45 1.86 -11.04 20.99
N ASP A 46 2.19 -10.50 22.15
CA ASP A 46 3.56 -10.46 22.68
C ASP A 46 3.56 -10.87 24.15
N GLY A 47 3.92 -12.13 24.41
CA GLY A 47 3.86 -12.73 25.74
C GLY A 47 2.45 -12.69 26.34
N LEU A 48 2.25 -11.77 27.28
CA LEU A 48 0.99 -11.58 28.02
C LEU A 48 0.23 -10.34 27.57
N PHE A 49 0.69 -9.74 26.47
CA PHE A 49 0.10 -8.57 25.85
C PHE A 49 -0.52 -8.93 24.51
N ILE A 50 -1.59 -8.22 24.18
CA ILE A 50 -1.97 -7.97 22.79
C ILE A 50 -1.70 -6.49 22.52
N ILE A 51 -0.97 -6.15 21.47
CA ILE A 51 -0.56 -4.77 21.19
C ILE A 51 -1.03 -4.38 19.78
N GLY A 52 -1.69 -3.23 19.67
CA GLY A 52 -1.99 -2.60 18.39
C GLY A 52 -0.86 -1.67 17.97
N TRP A 53 0.02 -2.13 17.07
CA TRP A 53 1.13 -1.35 16.52
C TRP A 53 0.69 -0.59 15.28
N MET A 54 0.67 0.74 15.36
CA MET A 54 0.50 1.61 14.21
C MET A 54 1.83 1.77 13.48
N TYR A 55 1.80 1.51 12.18
CA TYR A 55 2.92 1.69 11.27
C TYR A 55 2.73 3.00 10.52
N LEU A 56 3.74 3.86 10.60
CA LEU A 56 3.77 5.16 9.95
C LEU A 56 4.95 5.21 8.97
N PRO A 57 4.80 5.83 7.79
CA PRO A 57 5.90 5.96 6.85
C PRO A 57 7.05 6.78 7.45
N PRO A 58 8.29 6.65 6.94
CA PRO A 58 9.38 7.54 7.30
C PRO A 58 9.10 8.99 6.87
N HIS A 59 10.00 9.90 7.19
CA HIS A 59 9.86 11.30 6.79
C HIS A 59 10.06 11.46 5.28
N ASP A 60 9.23 12.30 4.65
CA ASP A 60 9.37 12.63 3.23
C ASP A 60 10.73 13.30 2.93
N PRO A 61 11.40 12.95 1.81
CA PRO A 61 11.00 12.00 0.75
C PRO A 61 11.67 10.61 0.88
N HIS A 62 12.15 10.24 2.07
CA HIS A 62 13.07 9.11 2.29
C HIS A 62 12.37 7.74 2.24
N VAL A 63 11.91 7.32 1.07
CA VAL A 63 11.15 6.07 0.88
C VAL A 63 11.91 4.80 1.24
N ASP A 64 13.24 4.80 1.30
CA ASP A 64 14.02 3.59 1.63
C ASP A 64 14.20 3.39 3.15
N GLU A 65 13.86 4.40 3.96
CA GLU A 65 13.96 4.33 5.42
C GLU A 65 12.89 3.40 6.03
N PRO A 66 13.16 2.80 7.20
CA PRO A 66 12.24 1.87 7.85
C PRO A 66 10.96 2.57 8.33
N MET A 67 9.91 1.77 8.53
CA MET A 67 8.67 2.25 9.12
C MET A 67 8.89 2.72 10.56
N ARG A 68 8.16 3.76 10.95
CA ARG A 68 8.06 4.19 12.36
C ARG A 68 6.92 3.40 13.02
N LEU A 69 7.13 2.94 14.25
CA LEU A 69 6.13 2.20 15.00
C LEU A 69 5.68 2.96 16.24
N LYS A 70 4.37 2.96 16.50
CA LYS A 70 3.77 3.53 17.71
C LYS A 70 2.66 2.62 18.24
N PRO A 71 2.69 2.23 19.54
CA PRO A 71 1.58 1.48 20.11
C PRO A 71 0.38 2.41 20.32
N LEU A 72 -0.81 2.01 19.90
CA LEU A 72 -2.04 2.78 20.15
C LEU A 72 -2.83 2.27 21.35
N PHE A 73 -2.77 0.97 21.57
CA PHE A 73 -3.37 0.31 22.71
C PHE A 73 -2.60 -0.96 23.04
N ARG A 74 -2.78 -1.44 24.27
CA ARG A 74 -2.40 -2.79 24.66
C ARG A 74 -3.49 -3.41 25.53
N ILE A 75 -3.55 -4.73 25.50
CA ILE A 75 -4.37 -5.54 26.40
C ILE A 75 -3.40 -6.36 27.21
N HIS A 76 -3.44 -6.25 28.54
CA HIS A 76 -2.52 -6.94 29.43
C HIS A 76 -3.25 -7.91 30.34
N LEU A 77 -2.81 -9.18 30.37
CA LEU A 77 -3.30 -10.15 31.35
C LEU A 77 -2.42 -10.14 32.61
N MET A 78 -3.05 -9.93 33.77
CA MET A 78 -2.42 -10.03 35.09
C MET A 78 -2.98 -11.24 35.86
N GLU A 79 -2.21 -11.76 36.82
CA GLU A 79 -2.64 -12.90 37.64
C GLU A 79 -3.96 -12.62 38.35
N ARG A 80 -4.91 -13.58 38.28
CA ARG A 80 -6.24 -13.53 38.93
C ARG A 80 -7.12 -12.33 38.56
N LYS A 81 -6.80 -11.58 37.50
CA LYS A 81 -7.58 -10.45 37.01
C LYS A 81 -7.99 -10.67 35.56
N ALA A 82 -9.10 -10.05 35.16
CA ALA A 82 -9.43 -9.94 33.75
C ALA A 82 -8.37 -9.10 33.02
N ALA A 83 -8.15 -9.38 31.74
CA ALA A 83 -7.24 -8.61 30.93
C ALA A 83 -7.67 -7.14 30.89
N THR A 84 -6.74 -6.23 31.13
CA THR A 84 -6.98 -4.78 31.16
C THR A 84 -6.65 -4.18 29.82
N VAL A 85 -7.53 -3.32 29.30
CA VAL A 85 -7.31 -2.58 28.06
C VAL A 85 -6.77 -1.20 28.41
N GLU A 86 -5.64 -0.84 27.81
CA GLU A 86 -4.97 0.44 28.01
C GLU A 86 -4.82 1.17 26.67
N CYS A 87 -5.22 2.44 26.65
CA CYS A 87 -4.85 3.37 25.59
C CYS A 87 -3.40 3.80 25.80
N MET A 88 -2.62 3.81 24.71
CA MET A 88 -1.20 4.16 24.70
C MET A 88 -0.94 5.50 24.01
N TYR A 89 -1.99 6.20 23.57
CA TYR A 89 -1.89 7.46 22.86
C TYR A 89 -1.54 8.63 23.79
N GLY A 90 -0.93 9.68 23.24
CA GLY A 90 -0.44 10.82 24.00
C GLY A 90 0.93 10.59 24.64
N HIS A 91 1.26 11.47 25.60
CA HIS A 91 2.61 11.55 26.16
C HIS A 91 2.64 11.42 27.69
N LYS A 92 1.51 11.07 28.33
CA LYS A 92 1.38 10.91 29.79
C LYS A 92 1.36 9.44 30.25
N GLY A 93 1.68 8.52 29.35
CA GLY A 93 1.75 7.08 29.63
C GLY A 93 0.44 6.32 29.45
N PRO A 94 0.45 4.99 29.70
CA PRO A 94 -0.71 4.12 29.56
C PRO A 94 -1.85 4.55 30.50
N HIS A 95 -3.08 4.50 30.01
CA HIS A 95 -4.29 4.86 30.76
C HIS A 95 -5.49 4.03 30.28
N ASN A 96 -6.64 4.14 30.95
CA ASN A 96 -7.77 3.25 30.68
C ASN A 96 -8.31 3.44 29.25
N GLY A 97 -8.37 2.34 28.50
CA GLY A 97 -8.95 2.27 27.16
C GLY A 97 -10.04 1.22 27.07
N HIS A 98 -10.75 1.21 25.95
CA HIS A 98 -11.78 0.23 25.64
C HIS A 98 -11.59 -0.29 24.23
N ILE A 99 -11.96 -1.56 24.03
CA ILE A 99 -12.06 -2.20 22.71
C ILE A 99 -13.48 -2.74 22.56
N GLN A 100 -14.12 -2.40 21.45
CA GLN A 100 -15.42 -2.91 21.07
C GLN A 100 -15.28 -3.70 19.77
N ILE A 101 -15.52 -5.01 19.84
CA ILE A 101 -15.54 -5.89 18.66
C ILE A 101 -16.94 -5.79 18.06
N VAL A 102 -17.05 -5.24 16.84
CA VAL A 102 -18.33 -5.02 16.16
C VAL A 102 -18.70 -6.27 15.35
N LYS A 103 -17.77 -6.74 14.53
CA LYS A 103 -17.87 -7.95 13.69
C LYS A 103 -16.51 -8.65 13.65
N LYS A 104 -16.43 -9.79 12.93
CA LYS A 104 -15.15 -10.49 12.70
C LYS A 104 -14.09 -9.59 12.07
N ASP A 105 -14.52 -8.69 11.18
CA ASP A 105 -13.65 -7.88 10.32
C ASP A 105 -13.73 -6.38 10.66
N GLU A 106 -14.24 -6.06 11.86
CA GLU A 106 -14.37 -4.68 12.33
C GLU A 106 -14.32 -4.59 13.86
N PHE A 107 -13.47 -3.70 14.39
CA PHE A 107 -13.45 -3.35 15.81
C PHE A 107 -13.16 -1.86 16.00
N SER A 108 -13.41 -1.33 17.19
CA SER A 108 -13.08 0.06 17.52
C SER A 108 -12.38 0.19 18.87
N THR A 109 -11.58 1.25 19.01
CA THR A 109 -11.00 1.70 20.27
C THR A 109 -11.73 2.93 20.80
N LYS A 110 -11.77 3.07 22.12
CA LYS A 110 -12.27 4.29 22.77
C LYS A 110 -11.41 4.65 23.98
N CYS A 111 -11.01 5.92 24.06
CA CYS A 111 -10.37 6.49 25.24
C CYS A 111 -11.35 7.43 25.95
N ASN A 112 -11.57 7.23 27.25
CA ASN A 112 -12.40 8.12 28.07
C ASN A 112 -11.57 9.11 28.91
N GLN A 113 -10.24 9.02 28.85
CA GLN A 113 -9.28 9.85 29.62
C GLN A 113 -8.41 10.65 28.66
N THR A 114 -9.04 11.42 27.77
CA THR A 114 -8.34 12.18 26.71
C THR A 114 -7.49 13.33 27.23
N ASP A 115 -7.58 13.65 28.52
CA ASP A 115 -6.64 14.53 29.22
C ASP A 115 -5.20 14.00 29.17
N TYR A 116 -5.01 12.68 29.00
CA TYR A 116 -3.70 12.05 28.77
C TYR A 116 -3.09 12.40 27.42
N HIS A 117 -3.92 12.78 26.45
CA HIS A 117 -3.50 13.14 25.11
C HIS A 117 -3.04 14.60 25.01
N ARG A 118 -3.47 15.44 25.96
CA ARG A 118 -3.22 16.88 25.95
C ARG A 118 -1.83 17.22 26.49
N MET A 119 -1.16 18.16 25.83
CA MET A 119 0.14 18.68 26.27
C MET A 119 0.00 20.01 27.03
N SER A 120 0.98 20.33 27.87
CA SER A 120 0.96 21.53 28.72
C SER A 120 0.92 22.84 27.94
N GLY A 121 1.58 22.88 26.77
CA GLY A 121 1.57 24.00 25.82
C GLY A 121 0.36 23.98 24.88
N GLY A 122 -0.66 23.16 25.18
CA GLY A 122 -1.91 23.07 24.44
C GLY A 122 -1.71 22.59 22.99
N ARG A 123 -2.69 22.94 22.15
CA ARG A 123 -2.76 22.48 20.75
C ARG A 123 -1.55 22.86 19.89
N GLN A 124 -0.87 23.96 20.21
CA GLN A 124 0.33 24.38 19.50
C GLN A 124 1.51 23.44 19.77
N GLU A 125 1.68 22.99 21.03
CA GLU A 125 2.71 22.01 21.37
C GLU A 125 2.38 20.63 20.79
N GLU A 126 1.10 20.23 20.82
CA GLU A 126 0.62 19.01 20.17
C GLU A 126 0.95 19.01 18.66
N PHE A 127 0.66 20.12 17.97
CA PHE A 127 0.98 20.25 16.55
C PHE A 127 2.48 20.17 16.28
N ARG A 128 3.31 20.93 17.03
CA ARG A 128 4.77 20.90 16.86
C ARG A 128 5.38 19.53 17.14
N THR A 129 4.84 18.81 18.12
CA THR A 129 5.29 17.45 18.45
C THR A 129 4.88 16.47 17.35
N TRP A 130 3.62 16.51 16.90
CA TRP A 130 3.14 15.71 15.78
C TRP A 130 3.92 15.99 14.49
N LEU A 131 4.20 17.27 14.17
CA LEU A 131 4.96 17.66 12.99
C LEU A 131 6.39 17.09 13.02
N ARG A 132 7.04 17.12 14.19
CA ARG A 132 8.34 16.48 14.38
C ARG A 132 8.28 14.97 14.20
N GLU A 133 7.24 14.32 14.72
CA GLU A 133 7.05 12.88 14.59
C GLU A 133 6.81 12.47 13.13
N GLU A 134 5.95 13.19 12.40
CA GLU A 134 5.51 12.85 11.05
C GLU A 134 6.42 13.36 9.92
N TRP A 135 7.08 14.50 10.11
CA TRP A 135 7.86 15.17 9.06
C TRP A 135 9.32 15.42 9.43
N GLY A 136 9.69 15.38 10.71
CA GLY A 136 11.06 15.66 11.15
C GLY A 136 11.54 17.09 10.91
N ARG A 137 10.64 18.00 10.53
CA ARG A 137 10.92 19.39 10.15
C ARG A 137 10.01 20.36 10.91
N THR A 138 10.40 21.63 10.96
CA THR A 138 9.49 22.69 11.39
C THR A 138 8.57 23.12 10.25
N LEU A 139 7.51 23.88 10.53
CA LEU A 139 6.60 24.32 9.47
C LEU A 139 7.28 25.33 8.55
N GLU A 140 8.17 26.14 9.13
CA GLU A 140 8.99 27.14 8.45
C GLU A 140 10.00 26.52 7.47
N ASP A 141 10.49 25.30 7.75
CA ASP A 141 11.40 24.57 6.86
C ASP A 141 10.69 23.95 5.64
N ILE A 142 9.35 23.98 5.62
CA ILE A 142 8.53 23.43 4.53
C ILE A 142 8.23 24.56 3.55
N PHE A 143 9.01 24.65 2.48
CA PHE A 143 9.00 25.79 1.55
C PHE A 143 7.70 26.01 0.77
N HIS A 144 6.83 25.00 0.67
CA HIS A 144 5.60 25.09 -0.13
C HIS A 144 4.37 25.36 0.76
N GLU A 145 3.76 26.52 0.61
CA GLU A 145 2.56 26.94 1.37
C GLU A 145 1.42 25.92 1.27
N HIS A 146 1.13 25.42 0.07
CA HIS A 146 0.10 24.39 -0.14
C HIS A 146 0.37 23.11 0.68
N MET A 147 1.64 22.71 0.82
CA MET A 147 2.01 21.55 1.63
C MET A 147 1.80 21.84 3.13
N GLN A 148 2.10 23.06 3.60
CA GLN A 148 1.79 23.47 4.97
C GLN A 148 0.29 23.42 5.27
N GLU A 149 -0.57 23.87 4.34
CA GLU A 149 -2.02 23.80 4.47
C GLU A 149 -2.52 22.35 4.57
N LEU A 150 -2.04 21.46 3.71
CA LEU A 150 -2.38 20.03 3.73
C LEU A 150 -1.96 19.37 5.04
N ILE A 151 -0.77 19.69 5.55
CA ILE A 151 -0.25 19.19 6.82
C ILE A 151 -1.11 19.67 8.00
N LEU A 152 -1.45 20.95 8.04
CA LEU A 152 -2.33 21.52 9.07
C LEU A 152 -3.72 20.87 9.03
N MET A 153 -4.29 20.72 7.83
CA MET A 153 -5.58 20.06 7.65
C MET A 153 -5.53 18.60 8.12
N LYS A 154 -4.50 17.85 7.74
CA LYS A 154 -4.30 16.46 8.20
C LYS A 154 -4.20 16.38 9.72
N PHE A 155 -3.41 17.25 10.35
CA PHE A 155 -3.32 17.31 11.80
C PHE A 155 -4.67 17.60 12.45
N ILE A 156 -5.37 18.65 12.01
CA ILE A 156 -6.65 19.07 12.60
C ILE A 156 -7.67 17.94 12.47
N TYR A 157 -7.79 17.34 11.29
CA TYR A 157 -8.75 16.28 11.00
C TYR A 157 -8.47 15.00 11.80
N THR A 158 -7.25 14.46 11.70
CA THR A 158 -6.87 13.20 12.36
C THR A 158 -6.92 13.32 13.89
N SER A 159 -6.55 14.48 14.44
CA SER A 159 -6.61 14.70 15.89
C SER A 159 -8.02 14.86 16.46
N GLN A 160 -9.06 15.03 15.63
CA GLN A 160 -10.45 15.02 16.12
C GLN A 160 -10.88 13.64 16.61
N TYR A 161 -10.30 12.58 16.06
CA TYR A 161 -10.62 11.21 16.47
C TYR A 161 -10.11 10.89 17.87
N ASP A 162 -9.02 11.56 18.30
CA ASP A 162 -8.45 11.42 19.65
C ASP A 162 -8.24 9.94 20.07
N ASN A 163 -7.75 9.13 19.12
CA ASN A 163 -7.57 7.67 19.23
C ASN A 163 -8.85 6.85 19.49
N CYS A 164 -10.03 7.45 19.30
CA CYS A 164 -11.31 6.76 19.20
C CYS A 164 -11.55 6.39 17.73
N LEU A 165 -11.06 5.22 17.32
CA LEU A 165 -10.95 4.81 15.93
C LEU A 165 -11.73 3.52 15.68
N THR A 166 -12.36 3.43 14.51
CA THR A 166 -12.86 2.16 13.97
C THR A 166 -11.82 1.60 12.99
N TYR A 167 -11.61 0.30 13.04
CA TYR A 167 -10.64 -0.43 12.23
C TYR A 167 -11.36 -1.48 11.42
N ARG A 168 -10.99 -1.57 10.14
CA ARG A 168 -11.54 -2.54 9.21
C ARG A 168 -10.43 -3.47 8.74
N ARG A 169 -10.74 -4.76 8.65
CA ARG A 169 -9.74 -5.79 8.36
C ARG A 169 -9.22 -5.61 6.93
N ILE A 170 -7.91 -5.72 6.80
CA ILE A 170 -7.22 -5.83 5.51
C ILE A 170 -6.30 -7.05 5.54
N TYR A 171 -5.83 -7.47 4.37
CA TYR A 171 -4.94 -8.61 4.24
C TYR A 171 -3.71 -8.27 3.42
N HIS A 172 -2.62 -9.00 3.66
CA HIS A 172 -1.49 -9.03 2.76
C HIS A 172 -1.92 -9.65 1.42
N PRO A 173 -1.44 -9.15 0.28
CA PRO A 173 -1.74 -9.75 -1.01
C PRO A 173 -1.17 -11.18 -1.12
N PRO A 174 -1.92 -12.12 -1.71
CA PRO A 174 -1.39 -13.43 -2.08
C PRO A 174 -0.18 -13.28 -3.00
N CYS A 175 0.84 -14.11 -2.78
CA CYS A 175 2.05 -14.13 -3.61
C CYS A 175 2.02 -15.31 -4.59
N SER A 176 2.45 -15.09 -5.84
CA SER A 176 2.72 -16.14 -6.83
C SER A 176 4.18 -16.11 -7.27
N SER A 177 4.75 -17.26 -7.63
CA SER A 177 6.08 -17.33 -8.24
C SER A 177 6.13 -16.78 -9.67
N GLU A 178 4.96 -16.58 -10.29
CA GLU A 178 4.82 -16.01 -11.64
C GLU A 178 4.70 -14.49 -11.64
N ASP A 179 4.57 -13.86 -10.46
CA ASP A 179 4.42 -12.41 -10.33
C ASP A 179 5.70 -11.69 -10.78
N LEU A 180 5.53 -10.50 -11.37
CA LEU A 180 6.65 -9.67 -11.86
C LEU A 180 7.65 -9.32 -10.74
N LEU A 181 7.14 -9.11 -9.53
CA LEU A 181 7.90 -8.95 -8.29
C LEU A 181 7.04 -9.45 -7.14
N GLN A 182 7.62 -9.68 -5.97
CA GLN A 182 6.86 -10.13 -4.80
C GLN A 182 5.76 -9.10 -4.46
N ALA A 183 4.49 -9.55 -4.41
CA ALA A 183 3.39 -8.73 -3.92
C ALA A 183 3.63 -8.25 -2.48
N GLY A 184 3.05 -7.11 -2.10
CA GLY A 184 3.21 -6.63 -0.72
C GLY A 184 2.97 -5.15 -0.55
N LEU A 185 3.45 -4.60 0.57
CA LEU A 185 3.25 -3.21 0.94
C LEU A 185 4.48 -2.36 0.59
N PHE A 186 4.25 -1.15 0.11
CA PHE A 186 5.28 -0.21 -0.33
C PHE A 186 5.01 1.19 0.21
N LYS A 187 6.08 1.91 0.51
CA LYS A 187 6.07 3.35 0.81
C LYS A 187 6.28 4.08 -0.51
N GLY A 188 5.48 5.09 -0.83
CA GLY A 188 5.52 5.81 -2.09
C GLY A 188 5.45 7.32 -1.93
N THR A 189 6.13 8.08 -2.79
CA THR A 189 6.04 9.55 -2.80
C THR A 189 4.78 10.04 -3.53
N TYR A 190 4.01 10.94 -2.92
CA TYR A 190 2.78 11.54 -3.47
C TYR A 190 2.82 13.08 -3.44
N GLY A 191 3.93 13.65 -3.91
CA GLY A 191 4.04 15.10 -4.13
C GLY A 191 3.92 15.91 -2.84
N SER A 192 2.96 16.84 -2.77
CA SER A 192 2.70 17.69 -1.60
C SER A 192 2.02 16.96 -0.44
N HIS A 193 1.51 15.75 -0.66
CA HIS A 193 0.90 14.94 0.41
C HIS A 193 1.93 14.17 1.24
N GLY A 194 3.19 14.11 0.76
CA GLY A 194 4.28 13.38 1.40
C GLY A 194 4.31 11.92 1.00
N LEU A 195 4.67 11.05 1.95
CA LEU A 195 4.69 9.61 1.74
C LEU A 195 3.34 8.97 2.04
N GLU A 196 2.93 8.04 1.17
CA GLU A 196 1.77 7.18 1.38
C GLU A 196 2.17 5.71 1.36
N ILE A 197 1.36 4.86 1.97
CA ILE A 197 1.50 3.41 1.96
C ILE A 197 0.54 2.86 0.91
N ILE A 198 1.06 2.06 -0.01
CA ILE A 198 0.26 1.32 -0.98
C ILE A 198 0.47 -0.17 -0.85
N MET A 199 -0.52 -0.94 -1.29
CA MET A 199 -0.47 -2.37 -1.44
C MET A 199 -0.40 -2.71 -2.93
N LEU A 200 0.66 -3.38 -3.36
CA LEU A 200 0.82 -3.92 -4.70
C LEU A 200 0.33 -5.37 -4.73
N SER A 201 -0.63 -5.66 -5.61
CA SER A 201 -1.21 -6.99 -5.79
C SER A 201 -1.33 -7.38 -7.27
N PHE A 202 -1.26 -8.67 -7.57
CA PHE A 202 -1.28 -9.19 -8.94
C PHE A 202 -2.60 -9.94 -9.25
N HIS A 203 -3.15 -9.66 -10.43
CA HIS A 203 -4.46 -10.08 -10.90
C HIS A 203 -4.37 -10.58 -12.34
N GLY A 204 -3.77 -11.75 -12.52
CA GLY A 204 -3.47 -12.31 -13.83
C GLY A 204 -2.47 -11.42 -14.58
N THR A 205 -2.93 -10.75 -15.62
CA THR A 205 -2.11 -9.85 -16.45
C THR A 205 -2.10 -8.39 -15.98
N SER A 206 -2.69 -8.08 -14.82
CA SER A 206 -2.68 -6.73 -14.24
C SER A 206 -1.99 -6.72 -12.88
N ALA A 207 -1.23 -5.66 -12.60
CA ALA A 207 -0.78 -5.33 -11.25
C ALA A 207 -1.49 -4.07 -10.75
N LYS A 208 -2.03 -4.12 -9.54
CA LYS A 208 -2.84 -3.04 -8.95
C LYS A 208 -2.18 -2.49 -7.70
N GLY A 209 -2.06 -1.17 -7.64
CA GLY A 209 -1.67 -0.42 -6.46
C GLY A 209 -2.92 0.12 -5.74
N THR A 210 -3.16 -0.31 -4.50
CA THR A 210 -4.28 0.14 -3.65
C THR A 210 -3.75 0.97 -2.49
N LYS A 211 -4.33 2.13 -2.22
CA LYS A 211 -3.90 2.99 -1.11
C LYS A 211 -4.30 2.42 0.25
N LEU A 212 -3.33 2.22 1.14
CA LEU A 212 -3.57 1.92 2.56
C LEU A 212 -3.58 3.19 3.41
N THR A 213 -2.74 4.16 3.06
CA THR A 213 -2.93 5.55 3.43
C THR A 213 -3.20 6.36 2.17
N GLY A 214 -3.92 7.47 2.33
CA GLY A 214 -4.21 8.34 1.22
C GLY A 214 -4.38 9.79 1.62
N ASP A 215 -4.95 10.53 0.70
CA ASP A 215 -5.06 11.98 0.79
C ASP A 215 -6.43 12.44 0.28
N PRO A 216 -6.81 13.71 0.51
CA PRO A 216 -8.10 14.24 0.09
C PRO A 216 -8.36 14.21 -1.42
N ASN A 217 -7.33 14.03 -2.25
CA ASN A 217 -7.49 13.89 -3.70
C ASN A 217 -7.76 12.44 -4.05
N VAL A 218 -6.92 11.50 -3.63
CA VAL A 218 -7.13 10.05 -3.82
C VAL A 218 -7.11 9.37 -2.44
N PRO A 219 -8.30 9.07 -1.88
CA PRO A 219 -8.44 8.50 -0.54
C PRO A 219 -7.79 7.13 -0.36
N ALA A 220 -7.53 6.79 0.89
CA ALA A 220 -7.27 5.41 1.30
C ALA A 220 -8.41 4.47 0.84
N GLY A 221 -8.05 3.26 0.43
CA GLY A 221 -8.95 2.27 -0.15
C GLY A 221 -9.07 2.34 -1.67
N GLN A 222 -8.74 3.49 -2.28
CA GLN A 222 -8.82 3.65 -3.74
C GLN A 222 -7.64 2.99 -4.47
N GLN A 223 -7.90 2.55 -5.71
CA GLN A 223 -6.87 2.03 -6.60
C GLN A 223 -6.12 3.20 -7.26
N THR A 224 -4.93 3.50 -6.75
CA THR A 224 -4.09 4.60 -7.25
C THR A 224 -3.37 4.28 -8.55
N MET A 225 -3.15 3.00 -8.86
CA MET A 225 -2.39 2.55 -10.05
C MET A 225 -2.96 1.23 -10.59
N ASP A 226 -3.02 1.09 -11.90
CA ASP A 226 -3.23 -0.18 -12.63
C ASP A 226 -2.16 -0.31 -13.70
N VAL A 227 -1.47 -1.43 -13.74
CA VAL A 227 -0.37 -1.69 -14.66
C VAL A 227 -0.75 -2.89 -15.52
N ASP A 228 -0.73 -2.69 -16.83
CA ASP A 228 -0.97 -3.75 -17.81
C ASP A 228 0.35 -4.48 -18.09
N LEU A 229 0.47 -5.69 -17.54
CA LEU A 229 1.68 -6.52 -17.65
C LEU A 229 1.86 -7.12 -19.05
N THR A 230 0.86 -7.01 -19.93
CA THR A 230 0.99 -7.41 -21.34
C THR A 230 1.58 -6.30 -22.21
N ARG A 231 1.58 -5.05 -21.72
CA ARG A 231 2.01 -3.86 -22.47
C ARG A 231 3.36 -3.36 -22.01
N ARG A 232 4.41 -4.10 -22.41
CA ARG A 232 5.80 -3.68 -22.17
C ARG A 232 6.12 -2.40 -22.92
N VAL A 233 6.72 -1.44 -22.22
CA VAL A 233 7.23 -0.19 -22.78
C VAL A 233 8.73 -0.35 -23.03
N GLN A 234 9.14 -0.23 -24.29
CA GLN A 234 10.56 -0.16 -24.64
C GLN A 234 11.04 1.29 -24.47
N LEU A 235 11.81 1.54 -23.43
CA LEU A 235 12.43 2.86 -23.26
C LEU A 235 13.47 3.10 -24.35
N PRO A 236 13.54 4.31 -24.93
CA PRO A 236 14.62 4.67 -25.83
C PRO A 236 15.95 4.83 -25.06
N ASP A 237 17.04 5.06 -25.79
CA ASP A 237 18.33 5.43 -25.20
C ASP A 237 18.23 6.68 -24.30
N LEU A 238 19.24 6.89 -23.43
CA LEU A 238 19.24 7.98 -22.45
C LEU A 238 19.09 9.38 -23.09
N GLU A 239 19.71 9.62 -24.24
CA GLU A 239 19.65 10.93 -24.90
C GLU A 239 18.22 11.26 -25.34
N ARG A 240 17.52 10.27 -25.89
CA ARG A 240 16.13 10.41 -26.31
C ARG A 240 15.16 10.35 -25.13
N LEU A 241 15.44 9.56 -24.09
CA LEU A 241 14.59 9.46 -22.88
C LEU A 241 14.53 10.78 -22.12
N ARG A 242 15.61 11.58 -22.16
CA ARG A 242 15.63 12.94 -21.59
C ARG A 242 14.60 13.87 -22.21
N ASN A 243 14.13 13.59 -23.43
CA ASN A 243 13.08 14.34 -24.09
C ASN A 243 11.70 13.80 -23.66
N PHE A 244 10.96 14.57 -22.86
CA PHE A 244 9.65 14.19 -22.34
C PHE A 244 8.63 13.90 -23.45
N GLU A 245 8.67 14.64 -24.56
CA GLU A 245 7.76 14.47 -25.68
C GLU A 245 7.94 13.11 -26.37
N VAL A 246 9.17 12.56 -26.37
CA VAL A 246 9.43 11.21 -26.89
C VAL A 246 8.76 10.16 -26.02
N LEU A 247 8.91 10.23 -24.69
CA LEU A 247 8.24 9.30 -23.77
C LEU A 247 6.72 9.43 -23.89
N SER A 248 6.21 10.67 -23.89
CA SER A 248 4.79 10.96 -23.99
C SER A 248 4.17 10.32 -25.24
N ARG A 249 4.79 10.49 -26.41
CA ARG A 249 4.31 9.87 -27.65
C ARG A 249 4.23 8.35 -27.54
N ILE A 250 5.26 7.68 -27.02
CA ILE A 250 5.27 6.21 -26.88
C ILE A 250 4.10 5.74 -26.00
N ILE A 251 3.87 6.41 -24.88
CA ILE A 251 2.82 6.02 -23.94
C ILE A 251 1.42 6.28 -24.52
N LEU A 252 1.22 7.40 -25.22
CA LEU A 252 -0.07 7.72 -25.86
C LEU A 252 -0.38 6.78 -27.03
N GLU A 253 0.62 6.33 -27.79
CA GLU A 253 0.44 5.32 -28.85
C GLU A 253 -0.02 3.98 -28.27
N ILE A 254 0.57 3.54 -27.15
CA ILE A 254 0.12 2.32 -26.44
C ILE A 254 -1.29 2.51 -25.89
N GLN A 255 -1.58 3.67 -25.30
CA GLN A 255 -2.92 3.99 -24.81
C GLN A 255 -3.96 3.89 -25.93
N GLU A 256 -3.70 4.44 -27.12
CA GLU A 256 -4.61 4.34 -28.26
C GLU A 256 -4.85 2.88 -28.68
N GLN A 257 -3.80 2.05 -28.69
CA GLN A 257 -3.94 0.61 -28.96
C GLN A 257 -4.85 -0.08 -27.95
N VAL A 258 -4.60 0.16 -26.65
CA VAL A 258 -5.42 -0.41 -25.55
C VAL A 258 -6.88 0.01 -25.68
N HIS A 259 -7.17 1.29 -25.97
CA HIS A 259 -8.55 1.76 -26.14
C HIS A 259 -9.24 1.12 -27.35
N ARG A 260 -8.52 0.92 -28.47
CA ARG A 260 -9.09 0.26 -29.65
C ARG A 260 -9.44 -1.21 -29.39
N GLU A 261 -8.60 -1.92 -28.65
CA GLU A 261 -8.86 -3.32 -28.29
C GLU A 261 -10.04 -3.45 -27.32
N GLN A 262 -10.11 -2.60 -26.30
CA GLN A 262 -11.24 -2.58 -25.36
C GLN A 262 -12.57 -2.28 -26.05
N GLN A 263 -12.60 -1.34 -27.00
CA GLN A 263 -13.80 -1.04 -27.79
C GLN A 263 -14.23 -2.22 -28.70
N GLN A 264 -13.27 -2.98 -29.23
CA GLN A 264 -13.57 -4.16 -30.06
C GLN A 264 -14.12 -5.32 -29.22
N ASP A 265 -13.60 -5.53 -28.02
CA ASP A 265 -14.10 -6.55 -27.09
C ASP A 265 -15.53 -6.22 -26.61
N GLU A 266 -15.81 -4.95 -26.29
CA GLU A 266 -17.15 -4.49 -25.91
C GLU A 266 -18.18 -4.63 -27.03
N LEU A 267 -17.77 -4.46 -28.30
CA LEU A 267 -18.63 -4.67 -29.47
C LEU A 267 -18.77 -6.16 -29.85
N GLY A 268 -17.76 -6.98 -29.56
CA GLY A 268 -17.73 -8.42 -29.83
C GLY A 268 -18.59 -9.25 -28.86
N GLU A 269 -18.78 -8.81 -27.62
CA GLU A 269 -19.70 -9.46 -26.67
C GLU A 269 -21.19 -9.30 -27.03
N VAL A 270 -21.56 -8.30 -27.84
CA VAL A 270 -22.96 -8.06 -28.22
C VAL A 270 -23.45 -9.01 -29.33
N ASP A 271 -22.55 -9.58 -30.14
CA ASP A 271 -22.89 -10.51 -31.24
C ASP A 271 -22.72 -12.01 -30.87
N GLY A 272 -22.37 -12.32 -29.62
CA GLY A 272 -22.03 -13.65 -29.12
C GLY A 272 -23.19 -14.56 -28.70
N VAL A 273 -24.37 -14.48 -29.32
CA VAL A 273 -25.43 -15.51 -29.18
C VAL A 273 -25.86 -16.00 -30.55
N ARG A 274 -25.08 -16.94 -31.14
CA ARG A 274 -25.57 -17.94 -32.12
C ARG A 274 -24.52 -19.04 -32.40
N GLN A 275 -24.81 -20.19 -31.80
CA GLN A 275 -24.68 -21.57 -32.31
C GLN A 275 -23.37 -22.07 -32.97
N ASP A 276 -22.72 -22.97 -32.22
CA ASP A 276 -22.69 -24.43 -32.44
C ASP A 276 -21.92 -25.05 -33.65
N MET A 277 -21.16 -26.08 -33.28
CA MET A 277 -20.53 -27.14 -34.08
C MET A 277 -19.38 -26.81 -35.05
N ARG A 278 -18.15 -27.07 -34.59
CA ARG A 278 -17.18 -27.86 -35.37
C ARG A 278 -16.22 -28.66 -34.48
N ASN A 279 -16.21 -29.98 -34.73
CA ASN A 279 -15.39 -31.00 -34.08
C ASN A 279 -13.86 -30.75 -34.20
N PRO A 280 -13.05 -31.27 -33.28
CA PRO A 280 -11.60 -31.12 -33.28
C PRO A 280 -10.91 -32.11 -34.25
N PRO A 281 -9.79 -31.75 -34.90
CA PRO A 281 -8.94 -32.72 -35.57
C PRO A 281 -8.04 -33.44 -34.54
N LYS A 282 -8.02 -34.77 -34.66
CA LYS A 282 -7.09 -35.69 -33.98
C LYS A 282 -5.64 -35.42 -34.42
N LEU A 283 -4.70 -35.44 -33.48
CA LEU A 283 -3.28 -35.65 -33.76
C LEU A 283 -3.03 -37.13 -34.05
N GLU A 284 -2.53 -37.44 -35.25
CA GLU A 284 -1.85 -38.70 -35.53
C GLU A 284 -0.33 -38.48 -35.46
N ALA A 285 0.33 -39.42 -34.80
CA ALA A 285 1.76 -39.51 -34.64
C ALA A 285 2.40 -40.06 -35.93
N ALA A 286 3.48 -39.42 -36.38
CA ALA A 286 4.47 -40.05 -37.26
C ALA A 286 5.84 -39.51 -36.88
N SER A 287 6.67 -40.43 -36.40
CA SER A 287 8.09 -40.33 -36.11
C SER A 287 8.91 -40.44 -37.39
N GLU A 288 9.78 -39.47 -37.69
CA GLU A 288 10.97 -39.69 -38.51
C GLU A 288 12.13 -38.85 -37.95
N GLU A 289 13.22 -39.55 -37.65
CA GLU A 289 14.53 -39.02 -37.26
C GLU A 289 15.28 -38.60 -38.52
N GLU A 290 15.89 -37.41 -38.55
CA GLU A 290 17.12 -37.17 -39.32
C GLU A 290 18.02 -36.15 -38.60
N GLU A 291 19.29 -36.54 -38.45
CA GLU A 291 20.40 -35.78 -37.90
C GLU A 291 20.87 -34.68 -38.87
N GLY A 292 21.28 -33.52 -38.34
CA GLY A 292 21.96 -32.48 -39.11
C GLY A 292 22.46 -31.33 -38.24
N GLU A 293 23.78 -31.11 -38.26
CA GLU A 293 24.57 -30.33 -37.31
C GLU A 293 24.37 -28.80 -37.35
N SER A 294 24.52 -28.20 -36.15
CA SER A 294 25.15 -26.91 -35.84
C SER A 294 24.55 -25.61 -36.38
N ALA A 295 24.00 -24.79 -35.47
CA ALA A 295 24.50 -23.46 -35.10
C ALA A 295 23.39 -22.68 -34.37
N GLU A 296 23.34 -22.76 -33.04
CA GLU A 296 22.56 -21.82 -32.24
C GLU A 296 23.49 -21.13 -31.25
N GLY A 297 23.79 -19.87 -31.58
CA GLY A 297 24.38 -18.91 -30.68
C GLY A 297 23.38 -18.53 -29.60
N GLU A 298 23.89 -18.51 -28.37
CA GLU A 298 23.52 -17.57 -27.31
C GLU A 298 22.03 -17.48 -26.94
N SER A 299 21.48 -18.58 -26.46
CA SER A 299 20.46 -18.54 -25.42
C SER A 299 21.12 -18.14 -24.08
N GLY A 300 21.22 -16.83 -23.83
CA GLY A 300 21.93 -16.33 -22.65
C GLY A 300 21.77 -14.83 -22.40
N GLY A 301 20.58 -14.28 -22.61
CA GLY A 301 20.26 -12.91 -22.19
C GLY A 301 20.18 -12.79 -20.67
N SER A 302 21.34 -12.68 -20.02
CA SER A 302 21.48 -12.24 -18.63
C SER A 302 20.58 -11.04 -18.35
N ALA A 303 19.89 -11.06 -17.22
CA ALA A 303 19.00 -10.00 -16.72
C ALA A 303 19.77 -8.72 -16.34
N THR A 304 20.46 -8.11 -17.31
CA THR A 304 21.15 -6.83 -17.15
C THR A 304 20.16 -5.72 -17.43
N GLY A 305 19.74 -4.99 -16.40
CA GLY A 305 18.89 -3.82 -16.56
C GLY A 305 19.51 -2.77 -17.49
N GLN A 306 18.68 -1.87 -18.02
CA GLN A 306 19.12 -0.75 -18.86
C GLN A 306 19.30 0.53 -18.04
N PRO A 307 20.20 1.45 -18.45
CA PRO A 307 20.32 2.76 -17.83
C PRO A 307 19.00 3.54 -17.83
N PHE A 308 18.75 4.30 -16.77
CA PHE A 308 17.52 5.06 -16.57
C PHE A 308 17.79 6.45 -15.99
N GLU A 309 17.18 7.46 -16.61
CA GLU A 309 17.09 8.82 -16.10
C GLU A 309 15.68 9.35 -16.37
N LEU A 310 15.16 10.19 -15.47
CA LEU A 310 13.88 10.84 -15.70
C LEU A 310 13.96 11.83 -16.88
N PRO A 311 12.91 11.93 -17.72
CA PRO A 311 12.83 12.97 -18.73
C PRO A 311 12.90 14.37 -18.13
N MET A 312 13.46 15.32 -18.87
CA MET A 312 13.53 16.72 -18.44
C MET A 312 12.14 17.28 -18.17
N GLY A 313 11.99 17.98 -17.05
CA GLY A 313 10.71 18.57 -16.62
C GLY A 313 9.81 17.61 -15.85
N VAL A 314 10.16 16.32 -15.71
CA VAL A 314 9.48 15.42 -14.79
C VAL A 314 9.97 15.68 -13.37
N MET A 315 9.04 16.06 -12.48
CA MET A 315 9.32 16.39 -11.10
C MET A 315 9.38 15.12 -10.25
N ALA A 316 10.48 14.94 -9.50
CA ALA A 316 10.61 13.90 -8.49
C ALA A 316 10.80 14.54 -7.11
N ARG A 317 10.15 13.98 -6.08
CA ARG A 317 10.40 14.37 -4.68
C ARG A 317 11.76 13.87 -4.19
N ASN A 318 12.13 12.66 -4.60
CA ASN A 318 13.41 12.06 -4.27
C ASN A 318 14.35 12.16 -5.49
N GLU A 319 15.49 12.82 -5.31
CA GLU A 319 16.54 12.88 -6.35
C GLU A 319 17.40 11.60 -6.38
N GLU A 320 17.37 10.84 -5.29
CA GLU A 320 18.07 9.56 -5.13
C GLU A 320 17.14 8.40 -5.53
N TYR A 321 16.94 8.23 -6.85
CA TYR A 321 16.30 7.06 -7.42
C TYR A 321 17.31 6.19 -8.19
N PRO A 322 17.06 4.86 -8.33
CA PRO A 322 17.96 3.98 -9.07
C PRO A 322 18.15 4.42 -10.52
N ARG A 323 19.40 4.37 -11.00
CA ARG A 323 19.80 4.81 -12.35
C ARG A 323 19.80 3.68 -13.39
N THR A 324 19.20 2.54 -13.04
CA THR A 324 19.04 1.37 -13.90
C THR A 324 17.68 0.76 -13.66
N CYS A 325 16.94 0.45 -14.71
CA CYS A 325 15.64 -0.24 -14.63
C CYS A 325 15.67 -1.58 -15.36
N LYS A 326 14.92 -2.56 -14.87
CA LYS A 326 14.80 -3.90 -15.47
C LYS A 326 13.75 -3.94 -16.57
N MET A 327 12.56 -3.43 -16.29
CA MET A 327 11.40 -3.51 -17.18
C MET A 327 10.49 -2.30 -16.98
N CYS A 328 9.77 -1.93 -18.03
CA CYS A 328 8.75 -0.89 -17.99
C CYS A 328 7.45 -1.39 -18.60
N PHE A 329 6.33 -0.95 -18.05
CA PHE A 329 4.99 -1.35 -18.48
C PHE A 329 4.07 -0.14 -18.56
N TYR A 330 3.13 -0.17 -19.49
CA TYR A 330 2.06 0.80 -19.54
C TYR A 330 1.18 0.64 -18.30
N GLY A 331 0.77 1.77 -17.74
CA GLY A 331 -0.21 1.77 -16.67
C GLY A 331 -1.02 3.05 -16.68
N THR A 332 -2.01 3.10 -15.81
CA THR A 332 -2.81 4.29 -15.58
C THR A 332 -2.88 4.58 -14.10
N GLY A 333 -2.72 5.85 -13.75
CA GLY A 333 -2.86 6.36 -12.40
C GLY A 333 -4.24 6.98 -12.19
N LEU A 334 -4.83 6.78 -11.02
CA LEU A 334 -6.06 7.48 -10.64
C LEU A 334 -5.69 8.86 -10.07
N ILE A 335 -6.28 9.91 -10.62
CA ILE A 335 -6.19 11.28 -10.11
C ILE A 335 -7.59 11.82 -9.86
N ALA A 336 -7.70 12.82 -8.98
CA ALA A 336 -8.94 13.54 -8.76
C ALA A 336 -8.67 14.93 -8.17
N GLY A 337 -9.66 15.82 -8.28
CA GLY A 337 -9.69 17.08 -7.54
C GLY A 337 -9.83 16.85 -6.03
N HIS A 338 -9.62 17.91 -5.26
CA HIS A 338 -9.77 17.86 -3.80
C HIS A 338 -11.17 17.38 -3.40
N GLY A 339 -11.25 16.53 -2.38
CA GLY A 339 -12.49 15.87 -1.97
C GLY A 339 -12.89 14.72 -2.89
N PHE A 340 -11.91 14.09 -3.56
CA PHE A 340 -12.10 13.01 -4.54
C PHE A 340 -13.10 13.38 -5.64
N THR A 341 -13.02 14.62 -6.14
CA THR A 341 -13.97 15.15 -7.13
C THR A 341 -13.52 14.85 -8.56
N SER A 342 -14.46 14.39 -9.39
CA SER A 342 -14.23 14.03 -10.80
C SER A 342 -13.02 13.11 -10.99
N PRO A 343 -13.00 11.92 -10.37
CA PRO A 343 -11.87 11.01 -10.48
C PRO A 343 -11.73 10.49 -11.92
N GLU A 344 -10.50 10.47 -12.42
CA GLU A 344 -10.18 9.99 -13.76
C GLU A 344 -8.85 9.24 -13.80
N ARG A 345 -8.71 8.35 -14.79
CA ARG A 345 -7.50 7.58 -15.01
C ARG A 345 -6.63 8.27 -16.06
N THR A 346 -5.41 8.61 -15.69
CA THR A 346 -4.43 9.23 -16.58
C THR A 346 -3.33 8.25 -16.95
N PRO A 347 -2.80 8.31 -18.18
CA PRO A 347 -1.75 7.40 -18.62
C PRO A 347 -0.43 7.65 -17.88
N GLY A 348 0.36 6.59 -17.75
CA GLY A 348 1.68 6.65 -17.16
C GLY A 348 2.52 5.42 -17.51
N VAL A 349 3.72 5.39 -16.96
CA VAL A 349 4.63 4.24 -17.13
C VAL A 349 5.09 3.75 -15.76
N PHE A 350 4.86 2.45 -15.53
CA PHE A 350 5.42 1.71 -14.41
C PHE A 350 6.85 1.29 -14.75
N ILE A 351 7.76 1.43 -13.78
CA ILE A 351 9.20 1.21 -13.96
C ILE A 351 9.69 0.30 -12.85
N LEU A 352 10.11 -0.91 -13.18
CA LEU A 352 10.73 -1.82 -12.23
C LEU A 352 12.23 -1.55 -12.13
N PHE A 353 12.73 -1.20 -10.94
CA PHE A 353 14.15 -1.00 -10.71
C PHE A 353 14.83 -2.29 -10.22
N ASP A 354 14.27 -2.87 -9.15
CA ASP A 354 14.76 -4.09 -8.51
C ASP A 354 13.61 -4.83 -7.81
N GLU A 355 13.91 -5.84 -7.00
CA GLU A 355 12.88 -6.68 -6.33
C GLU A 355 12.05 -5.92 -5.29
N ASP A 356 12.58 -4.79 -4.80
CA ASP A 356 12.00 -4.02 -3.69
C ASP A 356 11.59 -2.60 -4.10
N ARG A 357 11.97 -2.14 -5.30
CA ARG A 357 11.74 -0.77 -5.74
C ARG A 357 11.19 -0.70 -7.16
N PHE A 358 10.20 0.16 -7.31
CA PHE A 358 9.63 0.54 -8.60
C PHE A 358 9.25 2.01 -8.59
N GLY A 359 8.94 2.54 -9.76
CA GLY A 359 8.46 3.90 -9.93
C GLY A 359 7.27 3.98 -10.87
N PHE A 360 6.58 5.11 -10.83
CA PHE A 360 5.51 5.44 -11.75
C PHE A 360 5.67 6.88 -12.23
N ILE A 361 5.74 7.09 -13.54
CA ILE A 361 5.69 8.45 -14.14
C ILE A 361 4.24 8.75 -14.50
N TRP A 362 3.70 9.79 -13.88
CA TRP A 362 2.39 10.36 -14.14
C TRP A 362 2.51 11.32 -15.31
N LEU A 363 2.03 10.92 -16.49
CA LEU A 363 2.34 11.62 -17.73
C LEU A 363 1.77 13.04 -17.75
N GLU A 364 0.49 13.19 -17.43
CA GLU A 364 -0.20 14.49 -17.45
C GLU A 364 0.30 15.46 -16.37
N LEU A 365 0.74 14.93 -15.23
CA LEU A 365 1.24 15.73 -14.12
C LEU A 365 2.73 16.07 -14.25
N LYS A 366 3.44 15.49 -15.22
CA LYS A 366 4.92 15.50 -15.32
C LYS A 366 5.56 15.22 -13.96
N SER A 367 5.08 14.17 -13.29
CA SER A 367 5.47 13.82 -11.92
C SER A 367 5.97 12.39 -11.86
N PHE A 368 6.90 12.11 -10.94
CA PHE A 368 7.43 10.78 -10.68
C PHE A 368 7.21 10.39 -9.23
N SER A 369 6.58 9.23 -9.04
CA SER A 369 6.46 8.57 -7.74
C SER A 369 7.45 7.42 -7.64
N LEU A 370 8.29 7.43 -6.60
CA LEU A 370 9.18 6.31 -6.26
C LEU A 370 8.55 5.49 -5.14
N TYR A 371 8.64 4.16 -5.25
CA TYR A 371 8.10 3.21 -4.30
C TYR A 371 9.18 2.26 -3.80
N SER A 372 9.15 1.97 -2.50
CA SER A 372 10.09 1.06 -1.84
C SER A 372 9.40 0.15 -0.83
N ARG A 373 9.74 -1.14 -0.85
CA ARG A 373 9.08 -2.20 -0.09
C ARG A 373 9.15 -1.95 1.41
N ILE A 374 8.05 -2.21 2.11
CA ILE A 374 8.04 -2.33 3.58
C ILE A 374 8.61 -3.70 3.96
N ARG A 375 9.70 -3.69 4.72
CA ARG A 375 10.44 -4.90 5.13
C ARG A 375 9.95 -5.49 6.45
N ASP A 376 9.09 -4.76 7.16
CA ASP A 376 8.45 -5.23 8.39
C ASP A 376 7.61 -6.48 8.12
N THR A 377 7.66 -7.43 9.06
CA THR A 377 6.85 -8.65 8.99
C THR A 377 5.56 -8.48 9.77
N PHE A 378 4.43 -8.72 9.10
CA PHE A 378 3.10 -8.57 9.68
C PHE A 378 2.56 -9.93 10.16
N GLN A 379 2.12 -10.00 11.41
CA GLN A 379 1.56 -11.25 11.97
C GLN A 379 0.05 -11.29 11.72
N ASN A 380 -0.45 -12.49 11.41
CA ASN A 380 -1.88 -12.75 11.17
C ASN A 380 -2.47 -11.89 10.04
N ALA A 381 -1.66 -11.58 9.02
CA ALA A 381 -2.02 -10.68 7.92
C ALA A 381 -2.50 -11.40 6.65
N GLU A 382 -2.27 -12.70 6.52
CA GLU A 382 -2.61 -13.45 5.30
C GLU A 382 -4.13 -13.53 5.04
N ALA A 383 -4.50 -13.40 3.77
CA ALA A 383 -5.87 -13.62 3.34
C ALA A 383 -6.24 -15.12 3.46
N PRO A 384 -7.47 -15.46 3.92
CA PRO A 384 -7.91 -16.84 3.97
C PRO A 384 -8.00 -17.54 2.61
N SER A 385 -8.28 -16.78 1.54
CA SER A 385 -8.33 -17.22 0.15
C SER A 385 -8.14 -16.02 -0.78
N ARG A 386 -7.97 -16.26 -2.09
CA ARG A 386 -7.85 -15.18 -3.08
C ARG A 386 -9.17 -14.40 -3.20
N GLU A 387 -10.30 -15.08 -3.14
CA GLU A 387 -11.63 -14.46 -3.16
C GLU A 387 -11.83 -13.54 -1.94
N ALA A 388 -11.38 -13.96 -0.76
CA ALA A 388 -11.44 -13.14 0.44
C ALA A 388 -10.57 -11.87 0.34
N PHE A 389 -9.44 -11.96 -0.38
CA PHE A 389 -8.61 -10.80 -0.69
C PHE A 389 -9.31 -9.84 -1.66
N ASP A 390 -9.92 -10.37 -2.72
CA ASP A 390 -10.63 -9.57 -3.71
C ASP A 390 -11.88 -8.89 -3.13
N ASP A 391 -12.62 -9.59 -2.26
CA ASP A 391 -13.78 -9.03 -1.55
C ASP A 391 -13.37 -7.93 -0.55
N MET A 392 -12.20 -8.09 0.08
CA MET A 392 -11.60 -7.07 0.93
C MET A 392 -11.24 -5.82 0.10
N LEU A 393 -10.61 -5.99 -1.06
CA LEU A 393 -10.30 -4.87 -1.97
C LEU A 393 -11.55 -4.09 -2.42
N LYS A 394 -12.61 -4.80 -2.82
CA LYS A 394 -13.90 -4.17 -3.19
C LYS A 394 -14.50 -3.41 -2.01
N SER A 395 -14.44 -4.00 -0.82
CA SER A 395 -14.92 -3.37 0.40
C SER A 395 -14.16 -2.08 0.69
N MET A 396 -12.82 -2.11 0.62
CA MET A 396 -11.97 -0.93 0.82
C MET A 396 -12.35 0.24 -0.10
N GLN A 397 -12.55 -0.03 -1.40
CA GLN A 397 -12.94 1.00 -2.36
C GLN A 397 -14.28 1.62 -1.98
N SER A 398 -15.26 0.80 -1.58
CA SER A 398 -16.61 1.28 -1.22
C SER A 398 -16.67 2.13 0.06
N TRP A 399 -15.65 2.08 0.93
CA TRP A 399 -15.64 2.87 2.17
C TRP A 399 -15.40 4.36 1.93
N THR A 400 -14.77 4.69 0.81
CA THR A 400 -14.32 6.06 0.49
C THR A 400 -14.82 6.57 -0.86
N THR A 401 -15.79 5.86 -1.46
CA THR A 401 -16.53 6.32 -2.65
C THR A 401 -17.67 7.25 -2.27
#